data_AF-A0A940RDR7-F1
#
_entry.id   AF-A0A940RDR7-F1
#
_cell.length_a   1.000
_cell.length_b   1.000
_cell.length_c   1.000
_cell.angle_alpha   90.00
_cell.angle_beta   90.00
_cell.angle_gamma   90.00
#
_symmetry.space_group_name_H-M   'P 1'
#
loop_
_entity.id
_entity.type
_entity.pdbx_description
1 polymer ?
#
loop_
_entity_poly.entity_id
_entity_poly.type
_entity_poly.pdbx_seq_one_letter_code
_entity_poly.pdbx_strand_id
1 'polypeptide(L)'
;LLLGMSIFTGVISTYWGISLVPIIYIAAITMISRGEVHGGKKTTLFAAVIFYCIVIACILATAIVNGSLLYAIGFVVLFIALIFPPLQKALKEPKGPLIGKAVKAGVIALIVMNASWAAAFDAFYFALLILLLLPLSIWLAKLFAVT
;
A
#
# COMPACT_ATOMS: atom_id res chain seq x y z
N LEU A 1 10.90 -3.52 -6.09
CA LEU A 1 11.36 -4.07 -4.79
C LEU A 1 12.62 -4.92 -4.95
N LEU A 2 12.63 -6.00 -5.74
CA LEU A 2 13.85 -6.81 -5.91
C LEU A 2 15.07 -6.09 -6.51
N LEU A 3 14.87 -5.10 -7.39
CA LEU A 3 15.97 -4.35 -8.00
C LEU A 3 16.88 -3.65 -6.98
N GLY A 4 16.33 -3.19 -5.84
CA GLY A 4 17.15 -2.61 -4.77
C GLY A 4 17.82 -3.69 -3.91
N MET A 5 17.17 -4.85 -3.76
CA MET A 5 17.68 -5.96 -2.95
C MET A 5 18.76 -6.77 -3.65
N SER A 6 18.85 -6.72 -4.99
CA SER A 6 19.85 -7.46 -5.77
C SER A 6 21.30 -7.02 -5.56
N ILE A 7 21.50 -5.88 -4.89
CA ILE A 7 22.82 -5.40 -4.48
C ILE A 7 23.44 -6.32 -3.41
N PHE A 8 22.60 -7.03 -2.65
CA PHE A 8 23.03 -7.97 -1.62
C PHE A 8 22.97 -9.42 -2.12
N THR A 9 24.10 -10.11 -2.08
CA THR A 9 24.20 -11.52 -2.49
C THR A 9 23.42 -12.43 -1.53
N GLY A 10 22.70 -13.43 -2.07
CA GLY A 10 21.92 -14.40 -1.28
C GLY A 10 20.53 -13.91 -0.78
N VAL A 11 20.23 -12.61 -0.88
CA VAL A 11 18.93 -12.06 -0.45
C VAL A 11 17.78 -12.50 -1.37
N ILE A 12 18.05 -12.65 -2.67
CA ILE A 12 17.05 -13.05 -3.65
C ILE A 12 16.53 -14.47 -3.36
N SER A 13 17.40 -15.43 -3.04
CA SER A 13 16.97 -16.81 -2.78
C SER A 13 16.13 -16.94 -1.50
N THR A 14 16.38 -16.09 -0.50
CA THR A 14 15.66 -16.11 0.77
C THR A 14 14.34 -15.34 0.72
N TYR A 15 14.31 -14.18 0.04
CA TYR A 15 13.20 -13.24 0.12
C TYR A 15 12.43 -13.03 -1.19
N TRP A 16 12.62 -13.88 -2.21
CA TRP A 16 11.91 -13.76 -3.49
C TRP A 16 10.39 -13.65 -3.34
N GLY A 17 9.79 -14.35 -2.37
CA GLY A 17 8.35 -14.37 -2.14
C GLY A 17 7.76 -13.00 -1.77
N ILE A 18 8.54 -12.12 -1.14
CA ILE A 18 8.12 -10.75 -0.77
C ILE A 18 7.81 -9.92 -2.04
N SER A 19 8.41 -10.27 -3.17
CA SER A 19 8.21 -9.60 -4.46
C SER A 19 6.80 -9.75 -5.01
N LEU A 20 6.05 -10.74 -4.54
CA LEU A 20 4.64 -10.93 -4.90
C LEU A 20 3.73 -9.93 -4.19
N VAL A 21 4.12 -9.42 -3.02
CA VAL A 21 3.28 -8.55 -2.21
C VAL A 21 2.91 -7.24 -2.93
N PRO A 22 3.85 -6.52 -3.59
CA PRO A 22 3.53 -5.35 -4.39
C PRO A 22 2.63 -5.67 -5.58
N ILE A 23 2.80 -6.85 -6.19
CA ILE A 23 1.98 -7.28 -7.32
C ILE A 23 0.53 -7.48 -6.85
N ILE A 24 0.33 -8.14 -5.71
CA ILE A 24 -0.98 -8.29 -5.07
C ILE A 24 -1.60 -6.91 -4.75
N TYR A 25 -0.80 -5.99 -4.24
CA TYR A 25 -1.26 -4.64 -3.91
C TYR A 25 -1.69 -3.84 -5.14
N ILE A 26 -0.88 -3.83 -6.20
CA ILE A 26 -1.22 -3.16 -7.47
C ILE A 26 -2.41 -3.84 -8.15
N ALA A 27 -2.51 -5.17 -8.09
CA ALA A 27 -3.68 -5.90 -8.57
C ALA A 27 -4.95 -5.44 -7.85
N ALA A 28 -4.91 -5.27 -6.51
CA ALA A 28 -6.02 -4.73 -5.75
C ALA A 28 -6.45 -3.33 -6.24
N ILE A 29 -5.49 -2.41 -6.40
CA ILE A 29 -5.78 -1.05 -6.91
C ILE A 29 -6.37 -1.10 -8.32
N THR A 30 -5.81 -1.93 -9.19
CA THR A 30 -6.22 -2.07 -10.59
C THR A 30 -7.63 -2.66 -10.70
N MET A 31 -7.99 -3.59 -9.81
CA MET A 31 -9.36 -4.11 -9.73
C MET A 31 -10.35 -3.04 -9.27
N ILE A 32 -9.98 -2.20 -8.29
CA ILE A 32 -10.81 -1.10 -7.82
C ILE A 32 -11.01 -0.05 -8.94
N SER A 33 -9.95 0.32 -9.67
CA SER A 33 -9.99 1.40 -10.67
C SER A 33 -10.90 1.14 -11.85
N ARG A 34 -11.16 -0.14 -12.20
CA ARG A 34 -12.13 -0.49 -13.23
C ARG A 34 -13.56 0.00 -12.92
N GLY A 35 -13.90 0.16 -11.64
CA GLY A 35 -15.20 0.66 -11.20
C GLY A 35 -15.31 2.19 -11.16
N GLU A 36 -14.24 2.93 -11.48
CA GLU A 36 -14.19 4.39 -11.33
C GLU A 36 -15.14 5.13 -12.28
N VAL A 37 -15.32 4.64 -13.52
CA VAL A 37 -16.14 5.32 -14.55
C VAL A 37 -17.61 4.93 -14.48
N HIS A 38 -17.92 3.64 -14.37
CA HIS A 38 -19.29 3.12 -14.47
C HIS A 38 -19.91 2.72 -13.12
N GLY A 39 -19.19 2.93 -12.02
CA GLY A 39 -19.52 2.33 -10.72
C GLY A 39 -19.01 0.89 -10.63
N GLY A 40 -18.80 0.42 -9.40
CA GLY A 40 -18.16 -0.86 -9.11
C GLY A 40 -19.10 -1.85 -8.43
N LYS A 41 -18.74 -3.14 -8.44
CA LYS A 41 -19.44 -4.17 -7.67
C LYS A 41 -18.86 -4.25 -6.26
N LYS A 42 -19.72 -4.44 -5.26
CA LYS A 42 -19.29 -4.69 -3.86
C LYS A 42 -18.36 -5.90 -3.74
N THR A 43 -18.57 -6.92 -4.57
CA THR A 43 -17.71 -8.12 -4.62
C THR A 43 -16.27 -7.78 -5.00
N THR A 44 -16.06 -6.91 -5.99
CA THR A 44 -14.72 -6.45 -6.40
C THR A 44 -14.04 -5.64 -5.29
N LEU A 45 -14.77 -4.76 -4.63
CA LEU A 45 -14.24 -3.97 -3.50
C LEU A 45 -13.89 -4.86 -2.30
N PHE A 46 -14.69 -5.89 -2.03
CA PHE A 46 -14.42 -6.86 -0.98
C PHE A 46 -13.19 -7.74 -1.30
N ALA A 47 -13.03 -8.16 -2.55
CA ALA A 47 -11.81 -8.84 -2.99
C ALA A 47 -10.55 -7.97 -2.79
N ALA A 48 -10.66 -6.65 -3.04
CA ALA A 48 -9.56 -5.73 -2.79
C ALA A 48 -9.23 -5.58 -1.29
N VAL A 49 -10.23 -5.60 -0.41
CA VAL A 49 -10.02 -5.67 1.05
C VAL A 49 -9.18 -6.89 1.42
N ILE A 50 -9.52 -8.07 0.88
CA ILE A 50 -8.77 -9.31 1.13
C ILE A 50 -7.31 -9.15 0.70
N PHE A 51 -7.06 -8.61 -0.49
CA PHE A 51 -5.69 -8.37 -0.97
C PHE A 51 -4.92 -7.37 -0.10
N TYR A 52 -5.55 -6.31 0.39
CA TYR A 52 -4.93 -5.39 1.34
C TYR A 52 -4.61 -6.06 2.68
N CYS A 53 -5.51 -6.90 3.20
CA CYS A 53 -5.26 -7.68 4.40
C CYS A 53 -4.08 -8.64 4.22
N ILE A 54 -3.95 -9.30 3.07
CA ILE A 54 -2.80 -10.15 2.74
C ILE A 54 -1.50 -9.33 2.76
N VAL A 55 -1.49 -8.16 2.12
CA VAL A 55 -0.32 -7.27 2.10
C VAL A 55 0.10 -6.86 3.51
N ILE A 56 -0.86 -6.43 4.34
CA ILE A 56 -0.61 -6.05 5.74
C ILE A 56 -0.07 -7.23 6.55
N ALA A 57 -0.69 -8.42 6.40
CA ALA A 57 -0.26 -9.63 7.09
C ALA A 57 1.18 -10.00 6.72
N CYS A 58 1.55 -9.91 5.44
CA CYS A 58 2.93 -10.14 4.99
C CYS A 58 3.91 -9.14 5.63
N ILE A 59 3.59 -7.85 5.66
CA ILE A 59 4.45 -6.82 6.27
C ILE A 59 4.64 -7.11 7.77
N LEU A 60 3.56 -7.38 8.49
CA LEU A 60 3.60 -7.66 9.93
C LEU A 60 4.35 -8.96 10.23
N ALA A 61 4.12 -10.02 9.44
CA ALA A 61 4.85 -11.28 9.58
C ALA A 61 6.36 -11.08 9.39
N THR A 62 6.77 -10.32 8.37
CA THR A 62 8.19 -9.99 8.17
C THR A 62 8.75 -9.16 9.32
N ALA A 63 8.01 -8.17 9.83
CA ALA A 63 8.45 -7.36 10.96
C ALA A 63 8.61 -8.19 12.25
N ILE A 64 7.76 -9.20 12.47
CA ILE A 64 7.89 -10.14 13.59
C ILE A 64 9.16 -11.00 13.42
N VAL A 65 9.36 -11.58 12.24
CA VAL A 65 10.53 -12.43 11.95
C VAL A 65 11.85 -11.66 12.11
N ASN A 66 11.86 -10.38 11.75
CA ASN A 66 13.04 -9.52 11.89
C ASN A 66 13.16 -8.81 13.26
N GLY A 67 12.21 -9.02 14.19
CA GLY A 67 12.22 -8.35 15.51
C GLY A 67 11.94 -6.83 15.48
N SER A 68 11.51 -6.30 14.33
CA SER A 68 11.32 -4.86 14.06
C SER A 68 9.85 -4.42 14.15
N LEU A 69 8.97 -5.25 14.73
CA LEU A 69 7.53 -4.99 14.83
C LEU A 69 7.21 -3.61 15.42
N LEU A 70 7.94 -3.18 16.46
CA LEU A 70 7.73 -1.89 17.11
C LEU A 70 7.99 -0.72 16.16
N TYR A 71 8.96 -0.85 15.26
CA TYR A 71 9.25 0.16 14.24
C TYR A 71 8.23 0.12 13.11
N ALA A 72 7.83 -1.08 12.66
CA ALA A 72 6.90 -1.24 11.53
C ALA A 72 5.46 -0.85 11.87
N ILE A 73 5.01 -1.07 13.11
CA ILE A 73 3.59 -0.94 13.48
C ILE A 73 3.05 0.47 13.27
N GLY A 74 3.85 1.51 13.54
CA GLY A 74 3.45 2.90 13.31
C GLY A 74 3.15 3.18 11.84
N PHE A 75 3.99 2.69 10.93
CA PHE A 75 3.80 2.85 9.48
C PHE A 75 2.64 2.00 8.98
N VAL A 76 2.47 0.78 9.48
CA VAL A 76 1.34 -0.09 9.12
C VAL A 76 0.00 0.51 9.57
N VAL A 77 -0.06 1.09 10.77
CA VAL A 77 -1.26 1.80 11.26
C VAL A 77 -1.58 2.98 10.34
N LEU A 78 -0.57 3.78 9.97
CA LEU A 78 -0.76 4.88 9.04
C LEU A 78 -1.23 4.39 7.66
N PHE A 79 -0.64 3.29 7.17
CA PHE A 79 -1.03 2.68 5.90
C PHE A 79 -2.51 2.26 5.91
N ILE A 80 -2.95 1.58 6.97
CA ILE A 80 -4.35 1.19 7.20
C ILE A 80 -5.26 2.44 7.23
N ALA A 81 -4.84 3.47 7.96
CA ALA A 81 -5.59 4.71 8.11
C ALA A 81 -5.78 5.47 6.78
N LEU A 82 -4.86 5.30 5.81
CA LEU A 82 -5.00 5.90 4.48
C LEU A 82 -5.91 5.08 3.55
N ILE A 83 -5.79 3.76 3.54
CA ILE A 83 -6.47 2.91 2.54
C ILE A 83 -7.92 2.57 2.93
N PHE A 84 -8.18 2.26 4.20
CA PHE A 84 -9.47 1.69 4.60
C PHE A 84 -10.61 2.70 4.65
N PRO A 85 -10.47 3.94 5.17
CA PRO A 85 -11.57 4.89 5.21
C PRO A 85 -12.21 5.20 3.84
N PRO A 86 -11.45 5.51 2.76
CA PRO A 86 -12.06 5.74 1.45
C PRO A 86 -12.62 4.46 0.84
N LEU A 87 -11.99 3.31 1.07
CA LEU A 87 -12.48 2.01 0.62
C LEU A 87 -13.82 1.63 1.29
N GLN A 88 -13.96 1.89 2.60
CA GLN A 88 -15.20 1.69 3.33
C GLN A 88 -16.33 2.56 2.80
N LYS A 89 -16.05 3.82 2.43
CA LYS A 89 -17.03 4.70 1.78
C LYS A 89 -17.49 4.12 0.44
N ALA A 90 -16.56 3.64 -0.39
CA ALA A 90 -16.87 2.98 -1.65
C ALA A 90 -17.65 1.65 -1.47
N LEU A 91 -17.40 0.90 -0.40
CA LEU A 91 -18.13 -0.34 -0.08
C LEU A 91 -19.59 -0.07 0.31
N LYS A 92 -19.83 0.98 1.09
CA LYS A 92 -21.19 1.40 1.47
C LYS A 92 -21.95 1.89 0.24
N GLU A 93 -21.30 2.71 -0.57
CA GLU A 93 -21.87 3.36 -1.75
C GLU A 93 -20.93 3.22 -2.96
N PRO A 94 -21.12 2.20 -3.82
CA PRO A 94 -20.21 1.85 -4.93
C PRO A 94 -20.28 2.80 -6.14
N LYS A 95 -20.28 4.11 -5.89
CA LYS A 95 -20.32 5.15 -6.93
C LYS A 95 -18.91 5.45 -7.44
N GLY A 96 -18.80 5.71 -8.75
CA GLY A 96 -17.54 6.03 -9.43
C GLY A 96 -16.66 7.05 -8.69
N PRO A 97 -17.19 8.22 -8.26
CA PRO A 97 -16.40 9.22 -7.52
C PRO A 97 -15.82 8.74 -6.18
N LEU A 98 -16.53 7.86 -5.46
CA LEU A 98 -16.04 7.28 -4.20
C LEU A 98 -14.97 6.22 -4.46
N ILE A 99 -15.15 5.45 -5.53
CA ILE A 99 -14.16 4.47 -6.01
C ILE A 99 -12.88 5.20 -6.44
N GLY A 100 -12.96 6.28 -7.22
CA GLY A 100 -11.80 7.09 -7.62
C GLY A 100 -11.06 7.68 -6.41
N LYS A 101 -11.77 8.09 -5.35
CA LYS A 101 -11.12 8.48 -4.08
C LYS A 101 -10.36 7.32 -3.42
N ALA A 102 -10.92 6.11 -3.45
CA ALA A 102 -10.24 4.91 -2.95
C ALA A 102 -9.00 4.55 -3.79
N VAL A 103 -9.07 4.67 -5.12
CA VAL A 103 -7.92 4.47 -6.03
C VAL A 103 -6.82 5.48 -5.71
N LYS A 104 -7.13 6.78 -5.67
CA LYS A 104 -6.16 7.84 -5.37
C LYS A 104 -5.50 7.62 -4.02
N ALA A 105 -6.28 7.26 -2.99
CA ALA A 105 -5.74 6.93 -1.68
C ALA A 105 -4.83 5.69 -1.72
N GLY A 106 -5.20 4.64 -2.46
CA GLY A 106 -4.36 3.46 -2.67
C GLY A 106 -3.03 3.80 -3.35
N VAL A 107 -3.04 4.62 -4.39
CA VAL A 107 -1.80 5.06 -5.07
C VAL A 107 -0.91 5.86 -4.12
N ILE A 108 -1.45 6.80 -3.35
CA ILE A 108 -0.67 7.57 -2.36
C ILE A 108 -0.13 6.66 -1.26
N ALA A 109 -0.92 5.69 -0.81
CA ALA A 109 -0.55 4.75 0.23
C ALA A 109 0.58 3.77 -0.18
N LEU A 110 0.91 3.65 -1.48
CA LEU A 110 2.12 2.93 -1.94
C LEU A 110 3.39 3.43 -1.24
N ILE A 111 3.47 4.74 -0.99
CA ILE A 111 4.62 5.36 -0.30
C ILE A 111 4.71 4.81 1.13
N VAL A 112 3.59 4.78 1.84
CA VAL A 112 3.54 4.30 3.23
C VAL A 112 3.71 2.78 3.31
N MET A 113 3.24 2.03 2.31
CA MET A 113 3.56 0.60 2.17
C MET A 113 5.08 0.37 2.06
N ASN A 114 5.77 1.15 1.22
CA ASN A 114 7.23 1.04 1.09
C ASN A 114 7.96 1.46 2.37
N ALA A 115 7.50 2.50 3.06
CA ALA A 115 8.03 2.88 4.36
C ALA A 115 7.82 1.75 5.40
N SER A 116 6.66 1.08 5.37
CA SER A 116 6.36 -0.05 6.24
C SER A 116 7.28 -1.24 5.97
N TRP A 117 7.60 -1.52 4.71
CA TRP A 117 8.60 -2.52 4.35
C TRP A 117 10.01 -2.16 4.83
N ALA A 118 10.45 -0.91 4.65
CA ALA A 118 11.73 -0.45 5.16
C ALA A 118 11.82 -0.62 6.69
N ALA A 119 10.77 -0.22 7.42
CA ALA A 119 10.70 -0.42 8.86
C ALA A 119 10.67 -1.90 9.27
N ALA A 120 9.99 -2.76 8.51
CA ALA A 120 9.97 -4.21 8.75
C ALA A 120 11.35 -4.89 8.55
N PHE A 121 12.29 -4.24 7.86
CA PHE A 121 13.69 -4.66 7.74
C PHE A 121 14.64 -3.83 8.61
N ASP A 122 14.13 -3.19 9.67
CA ASP A 122 14.89 -2.39 10.64
C ASP A 122 15.56 -1.13 10.03
N ALA A 123 15.20 -0.77 8.80
CA ALA A 123 15.70 0.42 8.12
C ALA A 123 14.87 1.67 8.50
N PHE A 124 14.77 1.96 9.80
CA PHE A 124 13.87 3.00 10.34
C PHE A 124 14.13 4.41 9.77
N TYR A 125 15.40 4.82 9.67
CA TYR A 125 15.77 6.12 9.09
C TYR A 125 15.32 6.25 7.63
N PHE A 126 15.46 5.18 6.84
CA PHE A 126 14.99 5.14 5.47
C PHE A 126 13.45 5.14 5.40
N ALA A 127 12.77 4.45 6.32
CA ALA A 127 11.32 4.49 6.41
C ALA A 127 10.79 5.91 6.65
N LEU A 128 11.45 6.70 7.51
CA LEU A 128 11.12 8.11 7.71
C LEU A 128 11.38 8.97 6.46
N LEU A 129 12.52 8.77 5.79
CA LEU A 129 12.82 9.48 4.54
C LEU A 129 11.78 9.18 3.45
N ILE A 130 11.36 7.92 3.31
CA ILE A 130 10.30 7.52 2.39
C ILE A 130 8.97 8.18 2.80
N LEU A 131 8.67 8.22 4.10
CA LEU A 131 7.44 8.85 4.60
C LEU A 131 7.40 10.36 4.33
N LEU A 132 8.54 11.05 4.32
CA LEU A 132 8.60 12.48 3.94
C LEU A 132 8.23 12.73 2.47
N LEU A 133 8.21 11.69 1.62
CA LEU A 133 7.66 11.81 0.26
C LEU A 133 6.14 11.89 0.25
N LEU A 134 5.45 11.49 1.33
CA LEU A 134 4.00 11.55 1.45
C LEU A 134 3.44 12.98 1.30
N PRO A 135 3.87 13.99 2.08
CA PRO A 135 3.39 15.36 1.90
C PRO A 135 3.71 15.93 0.52
N LEU A 136 4.90 15.63 -0.02
CA LEU A 136 5.29 16.03 -1.37
C LEU A 136 4.37 15.40 -2.43
N SER A 137 4.06 14.11 -2.30
CA SER A 137 3.14 13.41 -3.20
C SER A 137 1.73 13.98 -3.16
N ILE A 138 1.22 14.31 -1.96
CA ILE A 138 -0.10 14.94 -1.81
C ILE A 138 -0.10 16.35 -2.43
N TRP A 139 0.98 17.11 -2.27
CA TRP A 139 1.11 18.43 -2.88
C TRP A 139 1.13 18.35 -4.41
N LEU A 140 1.94 17.45 -4.99
CA LEU A 140 1.98 17.21 -6.43
C LEU A 140 0.63 16.71 -6.97
N ALA A 141 -0.03 15.80 -6.26
CA ALA A 141 -1.35 15.29 -6.65
C ALA A 141 -2.41 16.40 -6.75
N LYS A 142 -2.28 17.47 -5.96
CA LYS A 142 -3.15 18.66 -6.07
C LYS A 142 -2.76 19.55 -7.25
N LEU A 143 -1.46 19.71 -7.53
CA LEU A 143 -0.96 20.53 -8.62
C LEU A 143 -1.33 19.96 -10.00
N PHE A 144 -1.27 18.63 -10.14
CA PHE A 144 -1.60 17.92 -11.38
C PHE A 144 -3.06 17.44 -11.46
N ALA A 145 -3.89 17.73 -10.45
CA ALA A 145 -5.33 17.57 -10.55
C ALA A 145 -5.92 18.68 -11.43
N VAL A 146 -5.66 18.59 -12.74
CA VAL A 146 -6.36 19.39 -13.74
C VAL A 146 -7.65 18.65 -14.08
N THR A 147 -8.76 19.19 -13.54
CA THR A 147 -10.18 18.84 -13.75
C THR A 147 -10.63 17.43 -13.42
#